data_AF-A0A7J6LKB7-F1
#
_entry.id   AF-A0A7J6LKB7-F1
#
_cell.length_a   1.000
_cell.length_b   1.000
_cell.length_c   1.000
_cell.angle_alpha   90.00
_cell.angle_beta   90.00
_cell.angle_gamma   90.00
#
_symmetry.space_group_name_H-M   'P 1'
#
loop_
_entity.id
_entity.type
_entity.pdbx_description
1 polymer ?
#
loop_
_entity_poly.entity_id
_entity_poly.type
_entity_poly.pdbx_seq_one_letter_code
_entity_poly.pdbx_strand_id
1 'polypeptide(L)'
;MLGVSPKRTERLDLVKPLSTYCEEYYGPEEAKNVTQFIALANSLRAEIASPMSADGAGVGGQVENLTRYLAVLTLLEQKFNFERQSDASPASSTVKGLKFQWSDSFKPRSVGESPSIAFEKACVLFNLAAAKSMKARDSDRSSPEGQKAAINEFQAAAGMFAMIKDNVLAQLVSGRTSVDLSNECLSLCASLMLAQAQALVYEKAVKDKLNRGLLSKLGRQSS
;
A
#
# COMPACT_ATOMS: atom_id res chain seq x y z
N MET A 1 -1.81 -15.97 -14.64
CA MET A 1 -1.16 -14.98 -13.76
C MET A 1 -2.13 -14.64 -12.64
N LEU A 2 -1.64 -14.44 -11.42
CA LEU A 2 -2.40 -14.19 -10.19
C LEU A 2 -2.21 -12.72 -9.77
N GLY A 3 -3.31 -12.06 -9.43
CA GLY A 3 -3.30 -10.74 -8.80
C GLY A 3 -3.63 -10.86 -7.31
N VAL A 4 -3.00 -10.03 -6.49
CA VAL A 4 -3.29 -9.93 -5.06
C VAL A 4 -4.55 -9.08 -4.86
N SER A 5 -5.45 -9.54 -4.01
CA SER A 5 -6.65 -8.77 -3.66
C SER A 5 -6.29 -7.57 -2.78
N PRO A 6 -6.91 -6.40 -2.98
CA PRO A 6 -6.67 -5.25 -2.11
C PRO A 6 -7.32 -5.47 -0.74
N LYS A 7 -6.70 -4.88 0.29
CA LYS A 7 -7.28 -4.71 1.63
C LYS A 7 -8.47 -3.76 1.57
N ARG A 8 -9.41 -3.95 2.49
CA ARG A 8 -10.58 -3.06 2.65
C ARG A 8 -10.45 -2.25 3.93
N THR A 9 -11.00 -1.05 3.91
CA THR A 9 -11.07 -0.18 5.07
C THR A 9 -12.43 0.50 5.13
N GLU A 10 -12.83 0.89 6.33
CA GLU A 10 -14.00 1.73 6.55
C GLU A 10 -13.65 3.23 6.48
N ARG A 11 -14.69 4.07 6.47
CA ARG A 11 -14.53 5.52 6.58
C ARG A 11 -14.07 5.87 7.99
N LEU A 12 -13.12 6.80 8.06
CA LEU A 12 -12.53 7.26 9.31
C LEU A 12 -12.54 8.78 9.30
N ASP A 13 -12.94 9.40 10.41
CA ASP A 13 -12.87 10.85 10.58
C ASP A 13 -11.45 11.25 11.00
N LEU A 14 -10.72 11.86 10.08
CA LEU A 14 -9.41 12.46 10.35
C LEU A 14 -9.53 13.90 10.85
N VAL A 15 -10.66 14.57 10.64
CA VAL A 15 -10.81 16.00 10.91
C VAL A 15 -10.78 16.26 12.39
N LYS A 16 -11.69 15.64 13.14
CA LYS A 16 -11.80 15.84 14.58
C LYS A 16 -10.49 15.60 15.35
N PRO A 17 -9.82 14.42 15.24
CA PRO A 17 -8.62 14.16 16.04
C PRO A 17 -7.44 15.07 15.68
N LEU A 18 -7.26 15.41 14.40
CA LEU A 18 -6.16 16.27 13.97
C LEU A 18 -6.41 17.74 14.31
N SER A 19 -7.65 18.23 14.15
CA SER A 19 -8.02 19.59 14.55
C SER A 19 -7.90 19.79 16.06
N THR A 20 -8.39 18.85 16.87
CA THR A 20 -8.24 18.90 18.34
C THR A 20 -6.76 18.91 18.74
N TYR A 21 -5.92 18.09 18.12
CA TYR A 21 -4.48 18.12 18.36
C TYR A 21 -3.88 19.49 18.02
N CYS A 22 -4.21 20.06 16.85
CA CYS A 22 -3.70 21.37 16.45
C CYS A 22 -4.11 22.48 17.42
N GLU A 23 -5.37 22.49 17.86
CA GLU A 23 -5.88 23.48 18.81
C GLU A 23 -5.20 23.38 20.18
N GLU A 24 -5.02 22.15 20.70
CA GLU A 24 -4.36 21.91 21.99
C GLU A 24 -2.86 22.28 21.96
N TYR A 25 -2.17 22.02 20.85
CA TYR A 25 -0.71 22.15 20.74
C TYR A 25 -0.21 23.49 20.21
N TYR A 26 -0.88 24.02 19.19
CA TYR A 26 -0.44 25.18 18.43
C TYR A 26 -1.41 26.36 18.57
N GLY A 27 -2.56 26.16 19.20
CA GLY A 27 -3.59 27.17 19.38
C GLY A 27 -4.55 27.30 18.20
N PRO A 28 -5.63 28.10 18.38
CA PRO A 28 -6.76 28.13 17.45
C PRO A 28 -6.45 28.80 16.10
N GLU A 29 -5.50 29.72 16.04
CA GLU A 29 -5.12 30.39 14.79
C GLU A 29 -4.39 29.44 13.83
N GLU A 30 -3.47 28.62 14.36
CA GLU A 30 -2.76 27.65 13.53
C GLU A 30 -3.66 26.49 13.10
N ALA A 31 -4.62 26.09 13.95
CA ALA A 31 -5.63 25.11 13.59
C ALA A 31 -6.46 25.53 12.35
N LYS A 32 -6.76 26.82 12.19
CA LYS A 32 -7.44 27.35 10.99
C LYS A 32 -6.58 27.20 9.74
N ASN A 33 -5.27 27.45 9.84
CA ASN A 33 -4.34 27.36 8.71
C ASN A 33 -4.23 25.92 8.15
N VAL A 34 -4.30 24.92 9.03
CA VAL A 34 -4.15 23.50 8.64
C VAL A 34 -5.49 22.84 8.28
N THR A 35 -6.62 23.52 8.50
CA THR A 35 -7.97 22.97 8.27
C THR A 35 -8.19 22.46 6.84
N GLN A 36 -7.73 23.21 5.82
CA GLN A 36 -7.87 22.78 4.42
C GLN A 36 -7.05 21.52 4.11
N PHE A 37 -5.86 21.40 4.69
CA PHE A 37 -5.00 20.24 4.53
C PHE A 37 -5.59 18.99 5.20
N ILE A 38 -6.14 19.15 6.43
CA ILE A 38 -6.85 18.07 7.13
C ILE A 38 -8.09 17.64 6.37
N ALA A 39 -8.85 18.59 5.80
CA ALA A 39 -10.01 18.28 4.97
C ALA A 39 -9.64 17.47 3.72
N LEU A 40 -8.53 17.84 3.05
CA LEU A 40 -7.97 17.08 1.92
C LEU A 40 -7.55 15.66 2.32
N ALA A 41 -6.89 15.52 3.47
CA ALA A 41 -6.51 14.20 3.99
C ALA A 41 -7.75 13.32 4.23
N ASN A 42 -8.80 13.90 4.81
CA ASN A 42 -10.05 13.20 5.09
C ASN A 42 -10.80 12.83 3.80
N SER A 43 -10.84 13.71 2.80
CA SER A 43 -11.50 13.43 1.51
C SER A 43 -10.78 12.31 0.75
N LEU A 44 -9.45 12.37 0.64
CA LEU A 44 -8.65 11.32 0.02
C LEU A 44 -8.80 9.99 0.77
N ARG A 45 -8.90 10.02 2.10
CA ARG A 45 -9.16 8.82 2.89
C ARG A 45 -10.53 8.20 2.60
N ALA A 46 -11.56 9.04 2.42
CA ALA A 46 -12.89 8.59 2.06
C ALA A 46 -12.94 8.01 0.63
N GLU A 47 -12.16 8.56 -0.30
CA GLU A 47 -12.03 8.06 -1.67
C GLU A 47 -11.41 6.66 -1.69
N ILE A 48 -10.31 6.42 -0.96
CA ILE A 48 -9.67 5.09 -0.94
C ILE A 48 -10.47 4.03 -0.16
N ALA A 49 -11.36 4.46 0.75
CA ALA A 49 -12.28 3.59 1.47
C ALA A 49 -13.50 3.19 0.62
N SER A 50 -13.77 3.91 -0.47
CA SER A 50 -14.89 3.61 -1.35
C SER A 50 -14.61 2.31 -2.12
N PRO A 51 -15.61 1.41 -2.26
CA PRO A 51 -15.42 0.16 -2.98
C PRO A 51 -15.03 0.44 -4.42
N MET A 52 -14.02 -0.29 -4.91
CA MET A 52 -13.60 -0.27 -6.31
C MET A 52 -14.80 -0.60 -7.20
N SER A 53 -15.11 0.28 -8.15
CA SER A 53 -16.16 0.03 -9.16
C SER A 53 -15.84 -1.25 -9.94
N ALA A 54 -16.83 -2.11 -10.14
CA ALA A 54 -16.68 -3.46 -10.68
C ALA A 54 -16.20 -3.50 -12.15
N ASP A 55 -16.20 -2.36 -12.81
CA ASP A 55 -16.14 -2.16 -14.25
C ASP A 55 -14.71 -1.88 -14.77
N GLY A 56 -13.68 -2.00 -13.93
CA GLY A 56 -12.26 -1.99 -14.34
C GLY A 56 -11.73 -0.63 -14.82
N ALA A 57 -12.60 0.28 -15.26
CA ALA A 57 -12.28 1.66 -15.66
C ALA A 57 -11.76 2.53 -14.48
N GLY A 58 -12.00 2.10 -13.24
CA GLY A 58 -11.58 2.81 -12.02
C GLY A 58 -10.16 2.51 -11.52
N VAL A 59 -9.45 1.52 -12.09
CA VAL A 59 -8.14 1.08 -11.55
C VAL A 59 -7.08 2.18 -11.66
N GLY A 60 -7.10 2.97 -12.76
CA GLY A 60 -6.20 4.11 -12.94
C GLY A 60 -6.43 5.21 -11.90
N GLY A 61 -7.69 5.62 -11.71
CA GLY A 61 -8.07 6.63 -10.71
C GLY A 61 -7.80 6.15 -9.28
N GLN A 62 -7.94 4.86 -9.00
CA GLN A 62 -7.63 4.32 -7.68
C GLN A 62 -6.14 4.34 -7.35
N VAL A 63 -5.27 4.02 -8.30
CA VAL A 63 -3.81 4.12 -8.11
C VAL A 63 -3.41 5.58 -7.85
N GLU A 64 -4.01 6.53 -8.57
CA GLU A 64 -3.80 7.96 -8.34
C GLU A 64 -4.24 8.38 -6.94
N ASN A 65 -5.45 8.01 -6.52
CA ASN A 65 -5.98 8.35 -5.20
C ASN A 65 -5.14 7.75 -4.06
N LEU A 66 -4.74 6.48 -4.18
CA LEU A 66 -3.84 5.84 -3.22
C LEU A 66 -2.47 6.53 -3.15
N THR A 67 -1.92 6.95 -4.30
CA THR A 67 -0.63 7.65 -4.37
C THR A 67 -0.72 9.04 -3.73
N ARG A 68 -1.78 9.80 -4.03
CA ARG A 68 -2.04 11.11 -3.44
C ARG A 68 -2.23 11.01 -1.93
N TYR A 69 -2.99 10.01 -1.48
CA TYR A 69 -3.19 9.78 -0.06
C TYR A 69 -1.89 9.39 0.66
N LEU A 70 -1.04 8.55 0.06
CA LEU A 70 0.27 8.20 0.61
C LEU A 70 1.19 9.43 0.77
N ALA A 71 1.15 10.37 -0.19
CA ALA A 71 1.88 11.63 -0.08
C ALA A 71 1.38 12.47 1.11
N VAL A 72 0.06 12.56 1.29
CA VAL A 72 -0.54 13.25 2.44
C VAL A 72 -0.19 12.58 3.76
N LEU A 73 -0.20 11.25 3.85
CA LEU A 73 0.26 10.52 5.04
C LEU A 73 1.73 10.81 5.37
N THR A 74 2.57 10.98 4.36
CA THR A 74 3.98 11.31 4.56
C THR A 74 4.15 12.72 5.14
N LEU A 75 3.36 13.68 4.68
CA LEU A 75 3.32 15.03 5.25
C LEU A 75 2.73 15.06 6.66
N LEU A 76 1.67 14.27 6.90
CA LEU A 76 1.06 14.15 8.23
C LEU A 76 2.06 13.62 9.25
N GLU A 77 2.80 12.55 8.94
CA GLU A 77 3.81 11.97 9.83
C GLU A 77 4.90 12.99 10.24
N GLN A 78 5.24 13.94 9.35
CA GLN A 78 6.23 14.98 9.64
C GLN A 78 5.70 16.11 10.53
N LYS A 79 4.37 16.28 10.61
CA LYS A 79 3.72 17.42 11.27
C LYS A 79 2.98 17.04 12.55
N PHE A 80 2.57 15.79 12.67
CA PHE A 80 1.79 15.27 13.78
C PHE A 80 2.50 14.09 14.42
N ASN A 81 2.47 14.07 15.74
CA ASN A 81 3.01 12.97 16.52
C ASN A 81 1.94 11.88 16.67
N PHE A 82 2.03 10.81 15.89
CA PHE A 82 1.11 9.66 15.96
C PHE A 82 1.57 8.57 16.94
N GLU A 83 2.84 8.56 17.31
CA GLU A 83 3.43 7.55 18.18
C GLU A 83 3.68 8.10 19.59
N ARG A 84 3.47 7.26 20.60
CA ARG A 84 3.90 7.56 21.97
C ARG A 84 5.41 7.36 22.03
N GLN A 85 6.17 8.42 21.79
CA GLN A 85 7.62 8.39 21.81
C GLN A 85 8.11 8.36 23.27
N SER A 86 8.19 7.17 23.87
CA SER A 86 8.66 6.88 25.24
C SER A 86 7.78 7.41 26.39
N ASP A 87 7.97 6.84 27.59
CA ASP A 87 7.32 7.25 28.85
C ASP A 87 7.68 8.69 29.29
N ALA A 88 8.66 9.31 28.62
CA ALA A 88 9.12 10.68 28.91
C ALA A 88 8.46 11.77 28.04
N SER A 89 7.74 11.41 26.97
CA SER A 89 6.99 12.41 26.21
C SER A 89 5.71 12.78 26.98
N PRO A 90 5.40 14.07 27.15
CA PRO A 90 4.18 14.47 27.84
C PRO A 90 2.98 13.83 27.14
N ALA A 91 2.11 13.12 27.87
CA ALA A 91 0.98 12.35 27.32
C ALA A 91 0.00 13.17 26.46
N SER A 92 0.15 14.48 26.47
CA SER A 92 -0.59 15.41 25.64
C SER A 92 -0.08 15.38 24.19
N SER A 93 1.19 15.06 23.89
CA SER A 93 1.84 15.34 22.58
C SER A 93 1.61 14.31 21.49
N THR A 94 0.56 13.49 21.61
CA THR A 94 0.20 12.49 20.61
C THR A 94 -1.23 12.71 20.15
N VAL A 95 -1.50 12.48 18.87
CA VAL A 95 -2.87 12.50 18.33
C VAL A 95 -3.71 11.43 19.04
N LYS A 96 -4.73 11.86 19.79
CA LYS A 96 -5.61 10.97 20.57
C LYS A 96 -6.84 10.57 19.76
N GLY A 97 -7.37 9.39 20.05
CA GLY A 97 -8.66 8.93 19.52
C GLY A 97 -8.66 8.51 18.05
N LEU A 98 -7.50 8.51 17.38
CA LEU A 98 -7.36 8.04 16.01
C LEU A 98 -6.87 6.60 15.98
N LYS A 99 -7.62 5.73 15.31
CA LYS A 99 -7.23 4.35 15.05
C LYS A 99 -7.57 3.98 13.62
N PHE A 100 -6.58 3.49 12.90
CA PHE A 100 -6.72 3.00 11.55
C PHE A 100 -7.18 1.54 11.57
N GLN A 101 -8.23 1.22 10.81
CA GLN A 101 -8.80 -0.11 10.74
C GLN A 101 -8.78 -0.64 9.31
N TRP A 102 -8.18 -1.81 9.12
CA TRP A 102 -8.08 -2.47 7.83
C TRP A 102 -8.42 -3.95 7.92
N SER A 103 -9.28 -4.42 7.02
CA SER A 103 -9.54 -5.85 6.81
C SER A 103 -8.36 -6.50 6.09
N ASP A 104 -8.02 -7.72 6.52
CA ASP A 104 -7.00 -8.54 5.88
C ASP A 104 -7.43 -8.97 4.46
N SER A 105 -6.49 -8.92 3.52
CA SER A 105 -6.70 -9.27 2.11
C SER A 105 -7.06 -10.75 1.92
N PHE A 106 -6.44 -11.66 2.67
CA PHE A 106 -6.60 -13.10 2.55
C PHE A 106 -7.63 -13.67 3.54
N LYS A 107 -7.89 -12.94 4.63
CA LYS A 107 -8.89 -13.28 5.66
C LYS A 107 -9.79 -12.08 5.95
N PRO A 108 -10.80 -11.78 5.11
CA PRO A 108 -11.63 -10.58 5.26
C PRO A 108 -12.35 -10.42 6.62
N ARG A 109 -12.52 -11.52 7.39
CA ARG A 109 -13.06 -11.50 8.76
C ARG A 109 -12.06 -11.03 9.82
N SER A 110 -10.77 -10.98 9.49
CA SER A 110 -9.70 -10.51 10.36
C SER A 110 -9.47 -9.02 10.11
N VAL A 111 -9.66 -8.21 11.14
CA VAL A 111 -9.45 -6.76 11.07
C VAL A 111 -8.22 -6.40 11.91
N GLY A 112 -7.26 -5.73 11.30
CA GLY A 112 -6.15 -5.08 11.98
C GLY A 112 -6.55 -3.67 12.40
N GLU A 113 -6.25 -3.29 13.64
CA GLU A 113 -6.48 -1.95 14.19
C GLU A 113 -5.18 -1.43 14.80
N SER A 114 -4.76 -0.22 14.43
CA SER A 114 -3.58 0.43 15.01
C SER A 114 -3.68 1.95 14.95
N PRO A 115 -3.23 2.69 15.99
CA PRO A 115 -3.10 4.14 15.93
C PRO A 115 -1.87 4.62 15.13
N SER A 116 -0.96 3.72 14.73
CA SER A 116 0.28 4.10 14.04
C SER A 116 0.01 4.53 12.60
N ILE A 117 0.58 5.69 12.22
CA ILE A 117 0.56 6.15 10.83
C ILE A 117 1.37 5.24 9.90
N ALA A 118 2.41 4.58 10.40
CA ALA A 118 3.16 3.58 9.64
C ALA A 118 2.27 2.39 9.26
N PHE A 119 1.30 2.02 10.09
CA PHE A 119 0.34 0.94 9.78
C PHE A 119 -0.60 1.35 8.64
N GLU A 120 -1.13 2.58 8.69
CA GLU A 120 -1.94 3.12 7.60
C GLU A 120 -1.15 3.15 6.29
N LYS A 121 0.10 3.65 6.31
CA LYS A 121 0.98 3.66 5.14
C LYS A 121 1.25 2.25 4.60
N ALA A 122 1.51 1.28 5.46
CA ALA A 122 1.71 -0.11 5.06
C ALA A 122 0.49 -0.66 4.32
N CYS A 123 -0.72 -0.40 4.82
CA CYS A 123 -1.96 -0.85 4.19
C CYS A 123 -2.20 -0.18 2.83
N VAL A 124 -1.94 1.13 2.72
CA VAL A 124 -2.07 1.88 1.46
C VAL A 124 -1.06 1.40 0.42
N LEU A 125 0.20 1.18 0.83
CA LEU A 125 1.24 0.61 -0.03
C LEU A 125 0.90 -0.81 -0.48
N PHE A 126 0.33 -1.64 0.41
CA PHE A 126 -0.14 -2.98 0.05
C PHE A 126 -1.21 -2.89 -1.05
N ASN A 127 -2.16 -1.95 -0.94
CA ASN A 127 -3.18 -1.75 -1.96
C ASN A 127 -2.63 -1.23 -3.29
N LEU A 128 -1.59 -0.40 -3.26
CA LEU A 128 -0.87 -0.01 -4.49
C LEU A 128 -0.21 -1.23 -5.15
N ALA A 129 0.48 -2.07 -4.38
CA ALA A 129 1.09 -3.29 -4.89
C ALA A 129 0.04 -4.27 -5.45
N ALA A 130 -1.09 -4.41 -4.76
CA ALA A 130 -2.24 -5.20 -5.21
C ALA A 130 -2.80 -4.67 -6.54
N ALA A 131 -3.05 -3.36 -6.66
CA ALA A 131 -3.52 -2.74 -7.89
C ALA A 131 -2.56 -2.96 -9.07
N LYS A 132 -1.25 -2.84 -8.80
CA LYS A 132 -0.19 -3.13 -9.77
C LYS A 132 -0.22 -4.58 -10.24
N SER A 133 -0.38 -5.54 -9.32
CA SER A 133 -0.48 -6.96 -9.66
C SER A 133 -1.73 -7.31 -10.48
N MET A 134 -2.88 -6.69 -10.19
CA MET A 134 -4.10 -6.88 -10.95
C MET A 134 -3.98 -6.28 -12.35
N LYS A 135 -3.42 -5.08 -12.47
CA LYS A 135 -3.13 -4.46 -13.77
C LYS A 135 -2.19 -5.32 -14.62
N ALA A 136 -1.16 -5.91 -14.00
CA ALA A 136 -0.23 -6.82 -14.68
C ALA A 136 -0.94 -8.10 -15.17
N ARG A 137 -1.85 -8.65 -14.36
CA ARG A 137 -2.68 -9.81 -14.71
C ARG A 137 -3.60 -9.51 -15.91
N ASP A 138 -4.19 -8.33 -15.93
CA ASP A 138 -5.21 -7.92 -16.91
C ASP A 138 -4.60 -7.28 -18.18
N SER A 139 -3.28 -7.16 -18.24
CA SER A 139 -2.57 -6.63 -19.42
C SER A 139 -2.69 -7.57 -20.63
N ASP A 140 -2.83 -7.00 -21.83
CA ASP A 140 -2.83 -7.78 -23.07
C ASP A 140 -1.44 -8.42 -23.30
N ARG A 141 -1.36 -9.74 -23.29
CA ARG A 141 -0.10 -10.48 -23.50
C ARG A 141 0.09 -10.95 -24.94
N SER A 142 -0.82 -10.59 -25.85
CA SER A 142 -0.68 -10.87 -27.28
C SER A 142 0.29 -9.89 -27.94
N SER A 143 0.32 -8.63 -27.49
CA SER A 143 1.25 -7.60 -27.96
C SER A 143 2.59 -7.59 -27.19
N PRO A 144 3.72 -7.30 -27.85
CA PRO A 144 5.01 -7.18 -27.19
C PRO A 144 5.05 -6.01 -26.19
N GLU A 145 4.31 -4.92 -26.47
CA GLU A 145 4.14 -3.79 -25.56
C GLU A 145 3.41 -4.19 -24.29
N GLY A 146 2.31 -4.93 -24.41
CA GLY A 146 1.53 -5.38 -23.25
C GLY A 146 2.24 -6.46 -22.43
N GLN A 147 3.05 -7.33 -23.05
CA GLN A 147 3.97 -8.21 -22.32
C GLN A 147 5.01 -7.43 -21.51
N LYS A 148 5.65 -6.41 -22.11
CA LYS A 148 6.61 -5.55 -21.42
C LYS A 148 5.95 -4.79 -20.27
N ALA A 149 4.74 -4.28 -20.49
CA ALA A 149 3.95 -3.61 -19.45
C ALA A 149 3.65 -4.56 -18.29
N ALA A 150 3.18 -5.78 -18.56
CA ALA A 150 2.90 -6.78 -17.53
C ALA A 150 4.14 -7.13 -16.69
N ILE A 151 5.30 -7.32 -17.34
CA ILE A 151 6.57 -7.57 -16.63
C ILE A 151 6.92 -6.42 -15.69
N ASN A 152 6.85 -5.19 -16.18
CA ASN A 152 7.18 -4.00 -15.38
C ASN A 152 6.22 -3.85 -14.18
N GLU A 153 4.92 -4.09 -14.38
CA GLU A 153 3.93 -3.96 -13.32
C GLU A 153 4.09 -5.08 -12.26
N PHE A 154 4.42 -6.31 -12.65
CA PHE A 154 4.75 -7.39 -11.70
C PHE A 154 6.04 -7.10 -10.92
N GLN A 155 7.09 -6.61 -11.59
CA GLN A 155 8.33 -6.21 -10.91
C GLN A 155 8.10 -5.05 -9.94
N ALA A 156 7.29 -4.07 -10.32
CA ALA A 156 6.91 -2.96 -9.44
C ALA A 156 6.14 -3.45 -8.21
N ALA A 157 5.17 -4.35 -8.39
CA ALA A 157 4.44 -4.95 -7.27
C ALA A 157 5.37 -5.74 -6.34
N ALA A 158 6.30 -6.53 -6.90
CA ALA A 158 7.29 -7.28 -6.13
C ALA A 158 8.17 -6.35 -5.26
N GLY A 159 8.68 -5.28 -5.86
CA GLY A 159 9.49 -4.27 -5.16
C GLY A 159 8.71 -3.55 -4.07
N MET A 160 7.43 -3.25 -4.30
CA MET A 160 6.57 -2.63 -3.28
C MET A 160 6.35 -3.56 -2.08
N PHE A 161 6.06 -4.84 -2.30
CA PHE A 161 5.91 -5.79 -1.18
C PHE A 161 7.20 -5.96 -0.38
N ALA A 162 8.36 -6.01 -1.05
CA ALA A 162 9.66 -6.06 -0.39
C ALA A 162 9.93 -4.77 0.44
N MET A 163 9.64 -3.60 -0.13
CA MET A 163 9.80 -2.31 0.56
C MET A 163 8.93 -2.21 1.82
N ILE A 164 7.67 -2.68 1.77
CA ILE A 164 6.81 -2.69 2.97
C ILE A 164 7.45 -3.54 4.07
N LYS A 165 7.96 -4.72 3.71
CA LYS A 165 8.61 -5.65 4.62
C LYS A 165 9.86 -5.05 5.27
N ASP A 166 10.75 -4.49 4.45
CA ASP A 166 12.09 -4.07 4.90
C ASP A 166 12.08 -2.71 5.60
N ASN A 167 11.20 -1.79 5.19
CA ASN A 167 11.26 -0.39 5.65
C ASN A 167 10.09 -0.01 6.57
N VAL A 168 8.87 -0.44 6.25
CA VAL A 168 7.66 0.06 6.92
C VAL A 168 7.32 -0.79 8.14
N LEU A 169 7.47 -2.12 8.07
CA LEU A 169 7.26 -2.98 9.23
C LEU A 169 8.27 -2.71 10.34
N ALA A 170 9.50 -2.29 10.01
CA ALA A 170 10.51 -1.93 11.01
C ALA A 170 10.09 -0.75 11.90
N GLN A 171 9.17 0.10 11.41
CA GLN A 171 8.62 1.24 12.14
C GLN A 171 7.41 0.86 13.00
N LEU A 172 6.81 -0.31 12.79
CA LEU A 172 5.68 -0.76 13.58
C LEU A 172 6.14 -1.33 14.91
N VAL A 173 5.81 -0.63 16.01
CA VAL A 173 5.98 -1.18 17.36
C VAL A 173 5.14 -2.45 17.49
N SER A 174 5.80 -3.54 17.91
CA SER A 174 5.27 -4.90 18.05
C SER A 174 3.81 -4.91 18.52
N GLY A 175 2.90 -5.06 17.57
CA GLY A 175 1.45 -4.99 17.75
C GLY A 175 0.77 -5.78 16.64
N ARG A 176 -0.45 -6.25 16.89
CA ARG A 176 -1.20 -7.18 16.04
C ARG A 176 -1.41 -6.61 14.62
N THR A 177 -0.47 -6.86 13.72
CA THR A 177 -0.65 -6.66 12.29
C THR A 177 -1.51 -7.79 11.72
N SER A 178 -2.30 -7.50 10.70
CA SER A 178 -3.02 -8.52 9.95
C SER A 178 -2.04 -9.48 9.28
N VAL A 179 -2.48 -10.71 8.99
CA VAL A 179 -1.62 -11.79 8.46
C VAL A 179 -0.99 -11.38 7.13
N ASP A 180 -1.73 -10.64 6.30
CA ASP A 180 -1.25 -10.11 5.03
C ASP A 180 -0.07 -9.14 5.14
N LEU A 181 0.14 -8.53 6.31
CA LEU A 181 1.29 -7.66 6.63
C LEU A 181 2.38 -8.39 7.42
N SER A 182 2.32 -9.72 7.55
CA SER A 182 3.42 -10.47 8.16
C SER A 182 4.63 -10.52 7.23
N ASN A 183 5.83 -10.71 7.81
CA ASN A 183 7.07 -10.83 7.04
C ASN A 183 7.02 -11.99 6.03
N GLU A 184 6.42 -13.11 6.45
CA GLU A 184 6.25 -14.31 5.63
C GLU A 184 5.30 -14.02 4.47
N CYS A 185 4.16 -13.36 4.75
CA CYS A 185 3.18 -13.09 3.72
C CYS A 185 3.67 -12.06 2.70
N LEU A 186 4.33 -10.99 3.14
CA LEU A 186 4.92 -10.00 2.22
C LEU A 186 6.05 -10.62 1.40
N SER A 187 6.88 -11.48 1.99
CA SER A 187 7.91 -12.22 1.25
C SER A 187 7.30 -13.14 0.21
N LEU A 188 6.23 -13.87 0.55
CA LEU A 188 5.49 -14.71 -0.37
C LEU A 188 4.92 -13.88 -1.54
N CYS A 189 4.26 -12.76 -1.25
CA CYS A 189 3.72 -11.87 -2.27
C CYS A 189 4.83 -11.33 -3.18
N ALA A 190 5.95 -10.87 -2.62
CA ALA A 190 7.08 -10.37 -3.40
C ALA A 190 7.67 -11.45 -4.32
N SER A 191 7.94 -12.65 -3.79
CA SER A 191 8.44 -13.78 -4.57
C SER A 191 7.45 -14.23 -5.64
N LEU A 192 6.15 -14.28 -5.33
CA LEU A 192 5.11 -14.64 -6.28
C LEU A 192 5.04 -13.65 -7.45
N MET A 193 5.10 -12.34 -7.17
CA MET A 193 5.09 -11.32 -8.23
C MET A 193 6.35 -11.42 -9.11
N LEU A 194 7.52 -11.65 -8.50
CA LEU A 194 8.77 -11.80 -9.22
C LEU A 194 8.79 -13.05 -10.11
N ALA A 195 8.30 -14.18 -9.60
CA ALA A 195 8.17 -15.42 -10.36
C ALA A 195 7.26 -15.24 -11.59
N GLN A 196 6.13 -14.52 -11.44
CA GLN A 196 5.25 -14.19 -12.56
C GLN A 196 5.93 -13.30 -13.60
N ALA A 197 6.73 -12.31 -13.17
CA ALA A 197 7.52 -11.50 -14.10
C ALA A 197 8.56 -12.34 -14.86
N GLN A 198 9.26 -13.26 -14.17
CA GLN A 198 10.24 -14.15 -14.79
C GLN A 198 9.59 -15.12 -15.78
N ALA A 199 8.41 -15.67 -15.46
CA ALA A 199 7.64 -16.51 -16.37
C ALA A 199 7.29 -15.76 -17.66
N LEU A 200 6.90 -14.48 -17.57
CA LEU A 200 6.65 -13.65 -18.76
C LEU A 200 7.92 -13.37 -19.57
N VAL A 201 9.06 -13.14 -18.91
CA VAL A 201 10.36 -12.98 -19.60
C VAL A 201 10.73 -14.27 -20.33
N TYR A 202 10.50 -15.44 -19.72
CA TYR A 202 10.70 -16.73 -20.36
C TYR A 202 9.77 -16.93 -21.55
N GLU A 203 8.46 -16.67 -21.41
CA GLU A 203 7.49 -16.72 -22.51
C GLU A 203 7.95 -15.86 -23.70
N LYS A 204 8.43 -14.64 -23.42
CA LYS A 204 8.98 -13.73 -24.43
C LYS A 204 10.24 -14.31 -25.10
N ALA A 205 11.20 -14.81 -24.32
CA ALA A 205 12.43 -15.39 -24.85
C ALA A 205 12.17 -16.60 -25.76
N VAL A 206 11.15 -17.41 -25.45
CA VAL A 206 10.71 -18.52 -26.29
C VAL A 206 10.11 -18.01 -27.61
N LYS A 207 9.24 -16.99 -27.56
CA LYS A 207 8.67 -16.35 -28.77
C LYS A 207 9.75 -15.75 -29.67
N ASP A 208 10.74 -15.10 -29.07
CA ASP A 208 11.88 -14.47 -29.76
C ASP A 208 12.90 -15.51 -30.29
N LYS A 209 12.67 -16.81 -30.09
CA LYS A 209 13.53 -17.93 -30.50
C LYS A 209 14.98 -17.77 -30.02
N LEU A 210 15.17 -17.27 -28.81
CA LEU A 210 16.50 -17.10 -28.23
C LEU A 210 17.20 -18.46 -28.02
N ASN A 211 18.53 -18.45 -27.98
CA ASN A 211 19.33 -19.68 -27.88
C ASN A 211 18.92 -20.54 -26.67
N ARG A 212 18.87 -21.86 -26.86
CA ARG A 212 18.50 -22.87 -25.86
C ARG A 212 19.27 -22.74 -24.54
N GLY A 213 20.53 -22.30 -24.58
CA GLY A 213 21.32 -22.02 -23.38
C GLY A 213 20.77 -20.87 -22.51
N LEU A 214 20.22 -19.83 -23.14
CA LEU A 214 19.56 -18.72 -22.45
C LEU A 214 18.19 -19.13 -21.92
N LEU A 215 17.43 -19.90 -22.71
CA LEU A 215 16.14 -20.47 -22.29
C LEU A 215 16.29 -21.39 -21.07
N SER A 216 17.31 -22.24 -21.04
CA SER A 216 17.60 -23.12 -19.89
C SER A 216 17.89 -22.32 -18.61
N LYS A 217 18.66 -21.23 -18.72
CA LYS A 217 18.94 -20.34 -17.58
C LYS A 217 17.68 -19.63 -17.07
N LEU A 218 16.87 -19.10 -17.99
CA LEU A 218 15.62 -18.41 -17.65
C LEU A 218 14.60 -19.37 -17.01
N GLY A 219 14.43 -20.57 -17.58
CA GLY A 219 13.53 -21.59 -17.03
C GLY A 219 13.91 -22.00 -15.61
N ARG A 220 15.21 -22.13 -15.31
CA ARG A 220 15.71 -22.42 -13.96
C ARG A 220 15.43 -21.30 -12.95
N GLN A 221 15.40 -20.05 -13.40
CA GLN A 221 15.12 -18.90 -12.52
C GLN A 221 13.63 -18.71 -12.24
N SER A 222 12.77 -19.19 -13.13
CA SER A 222 11.31 -19.13 -12.99
C SER A 222 10.69 -20.34 -12.28
N SER A 223 11.49 -21.35 -11.92
CA SER A 223 11.07 -22.60 -11.27
C SER A 223 11.20 -22.54 -9.75
#